data_AF-A0A7J9WRL9-F1
#
_entry.id   AF-A0A7J9WRL9-F1
#
_cell.length_a   1.000
_cell.length_b   1.000
_cell.length_c   1.000
_cell.angle_alpha   90.00
_cell.angle_beta   90.00
_cell.angle_gamma   90.00
#
_symmetry.space_group_name_H-M   'P 1'
#
loop_
_entity.id
_entity.type
_entity.pdbx_description
1 polymer ?
#
loop_
_entity_poly.entity_id
_entity_poly.type
_entity_poly.pdbx_seq_one_letter_code
_entity_poly.pdbx_strand_id
1 'polypeptide(L)' 'YRIADLLRGYLRATHRHRPIVPLRLPGKAARAFRAGANLAPEQAVGQRTWEDFLAERVGTSTGTSGS' A
#
# COMPACT_ATOMS: atom_id res chain seq x y z
N TYR A 1 -1.77 8.11 7.55
CA TYR A 1 -1.97 8.12 6.08
C TYR A 1 -3.43 7.84 5.75
N ARG A 2 -4.01 8.52 4.75
CA ARG A 2 -5.25 8.03 4.10
C ARG A 2 -4.88 6.98 3.06
N ILE A 3 -5.85 6.16 2.65
CA ILE A 3 -5.63 5.12 1.62
C ILE A 3 -5.07 5.70 0.31
N ALA A 4 -5.51 6.91 -0.06
CA ALA A 4 -5.01 7.61 -1.24
C ALA A 4 -3.52 7.95 -1.14
N ASP A 5 -3.02 8.23 0.05
CA ASP A 5 -1.60 8.57 0.27
C ASP A 5 -0.73 7.32 0.12
N LEU A 6 -1.20 6.18 0.65
CA LEU A 6 -0.53 4.88 0.47
C LEU A 6 -0.46 4.47 -1.01
N LEU A 7 -1.58 4.59 -1.73
CA LEU A 7 -1.66 4.27 -3.16
C LEU A 7 -0.75 5.18 -4.00
N ARG A 8 -0.72 6.49 -3.71
CA ARG A 8 0.20 7.42 -4.39
C ARG A 8 1.66 7.06 -4.13
N GLY A 9 2.00 6.73 -2.88
CA GLY A 9 3.35 6.26 -2.53
C GLY A 9 3.76 5.05 -3.36
N TYR A 10 2.88 4.04 -3.46
CA TYR A 10 3.14 2.84 -4.26
C TYR A 10 3.29 3.15 -5.76
N LEU A 11 2.39 3.95 -6.34
CA LEU A 11 2.46 4.32 -7.75
C LEU A 11 3.74 5.09 -8.07
N ARG A 12 4.15 6.00 -7.17
CA ARG A 12 5.42 6.73 -7.30
C ARG A 12 6.62 5.80 -7.21
N ALA A 13 6.67 4.93 -6.19
CA ALA A 13 7.76 3.98 -6.00
C ALA A 13 7.90 3.03 -7.20
N THR A 14 6.78 2.59 -7.79
CA THR A 14 6.75 1.68 -8.94
C THR A 14 6.81 2.37 -10.31
N HIS A 15 7.01 3.70 -10.35
CA HIS A 15 7.03 4.49 -11.60
C HIS A 15 5.79 4.30 -12.49
N ARG A 16 4.60 4.15 -11.88
CA ARG A 16 3.32 3.95 -12.58
C ARG A 16 2.43 5.19 -12.53
N HIS A 17 1.95 5.62 -13.69
CA HIS A 17 0.99 6.73 -13.81
C HIS A 17 -0.43 6.18 -13.99
N ARG A 18 -1.13 5.89 -12.89
CA ARG A 18 -2.52 5.40 -12.90
C ARG A 18 -3.44 6.33 -12.09
N PRO A 19 -4.65 6.67 -12.60
CA PRO A 19 -5.59 7.49 -11.85
C PRO A 19 -6.15 6.72 -10.63
N ILE A 20 -6.35 7.43 -9.51
CA ILE A 20 -7.02 6.92 -8.32
C ILE A 20 -8.46 7.42 -8.32
N VAL A 21 -9.41 6.52 -8.58
CA VAL A 21 -10.83 6.85 -8.67
C VAL A 21 -11.57 6.33 -7.43
N PRO A 22 -12.38 7.15 -6.74
CA PRO A 22 -13.20 6.69 -5.63
C PRO A 22 -14.36 5.84 -6.15
N LEU A 23 -14.43 4.57 -5.74
CA LEU A 23 -15.54 3.67 -6.07
C LEU A 23 -16.36 3.35 -4.82
N ARG A 24 -17.68 3.38 -4.96
CA ARG A 24 -18.61 2.89 -3.94
C ARG A 24 -18.76 1.37 -4.07
N LEU A 25 -18.02 0.62 -3.27
CA LEU A 25 -18.14 -0.84 -3.20
C LEU A 25 -19.31 -1.25 -2.27
N PRO A 26 -20.32 -1.98 -2.78
CA PRO A 26 -21.37 -2.56 -1.94
C PRO A 26 -20.93 -3.86 -1.26
N GLY A 27 -21.69 -4.30 -0.25
CA GLY A 27 -21.58 -5.64 0.32
C GLY A 27 -20.70 -5.79 1.56
N LYS A 28 -20.69 -7.01 2.11
CA LYS A 28 -20.06 -7.37 3.39
C LYS A 28 -18.54 -7.13 3.39
N ALA A 29 -17.85 -7.47 2.31
CA ALA A 29 -16.41 -7.27 2.19
C ALA A 29 -16.04 -5.77 2.25
N ALA A 30 -16.77 -4.91 1.54
CA ALA A 30 -16.55 -3.46 1.58
C ALA A 30 -16.80 -2.89 2.99
N ARG A 31 -17.79 -3.42 3.72
CA ARG A 31 -18.02 -3.05 5.13
C ARG A 31 -16.88 -3.51 6.03
N ALA A 32 -16.38 -4.73 5.85
CA ALA A 32 -15.26 -5.26 6.63
C ALA A 32 -13.96 -4.46 6.40
N PHE A 33 -13.64 -4.13 5.15
CA PHE A 33 -12.50 -3.26 4.83
C PHE A 33 -12.64 -1.87 5.47
N ARG A 34 -13.83 -1.25 5.41
CA ARG A 34 -14.08 0.03 6.09
C ARG A 34 -13.96 -0.05 7.61
N ALA A 35 -14.29 -1.20 8.19
CA ALA A 35 -14.10 -1.48 9.61
C ALA A 35 -12.64 -1.78 9.97
N GLY A 36 -11.71 -1.74 9.00
CA GLY A 36 -10.29 -1.96 9.24
C GLY A 36 -9.92 -3.44 9.36
N ALA A 37 -10.70 -4.38 8.83
CA ALA A 37 -10.38 -5.81 8.87
C ALA A 37 -9.06 -6.18 8.13
N ASN A 38 -8.51 -5.25 7.35
CA ASN A 38 -7.19 -5.36 6.71
C ASN A 38 -6.06 -4.75 7.55
N LEU A 39 -6.36 -4.24 8.74
CA LEU A 39 -5.42 -3.65 9.68
C LEU A 39 -5.28 -4.60 10.87
N ALA A 40 -4.18 -4.43 11.62
CA ALA A 40 -3.92 -5.15 12.86
C ALA A 40 -3.70 -4.12 14.00
N PRO A 41 -4.75 -3.39 14.42
CA PRO A 41 -4.59 -2.32 15.40
C PRO A 41 -4.08 -2.82 16.77
N GLU A 42 -4.41 -4.05 17.15
CA GLU A 42 -3.92 -4.70 18.37
C GLU A 42 -2.43 -5.08 18.30
N GLN A 43 -1.83 -5.04 17.10
CA GLN A 43 -0.42 -5.35 16.86
C GLN A 43 0.26 -4.26 16.02
N ALA A 44 0.00 -3.00 16.36
CA ALA A 44 0.64 -1.83 15.73
C ALA A 44 2.11 -1.64 16.18
N VAL A 45 2.92 -2.70 16.20
CA VAL A 45 4.31 -2.71 16.70
C VAL A 45 5.36 -2.37 15.63
N GLY A 46 4.95 -2.21 14.36
CA GLY A 46 5.85 -1.92 13.26
C GLY A 46 6.56 -0.57 13.42
N GLN A 47 7.90 -0.59 13.46
CA GLN A 47 8.74 0.60 13.61
C GLN A 47 9.13 1.27 12.28
N ARG A 48 8.69 0.68 11.17
CA ARG A 48 9.10 1.08 9.82
C ARG A 48 8.07 1.97 9.17
N THR A 49 8.52 3.01 8.46
CA THR A 49 7.63 3.85 7.67
C THR A 49 7.15 3.12 6.40
N TRP A 50 6.06 3.62 5.83
CA TRP A 50 5.55 3.13 4.55
C TRP A 50 6.55 3.37 3.41
N GLU A 51 7.20 4.52 3.42
CA GLU A 51 8.19 4.91 2.42
C GLU A 51 9.42 4.02 2.45
N ASP A 52 9.94 3.73 3.65
CA ASP A 52 11.05 2.78 3.82
C ASP A 52 10.66 1.42 3.24
N PHE A 53 9.44 0.93 3.55
CA PHE A 53 8.92 -0.34 3.04
C PHE A 53 8.93 -0.40 1.52
N LEU A 54 8.43 0.65 0.87
CA LEU A 54 8.42 0.74 -0.59
C LEU A 54 9.83 0.81 -1.19
N ALA A 55 10.75 1.56 -0.57
CA ALA A 55 12.12 1.70 -1.05
C ALA A 55 12.85 0.35 -1.13
N GLU A 56 12.72 -0.49 -0.10
CA GLU A 56 13.30 -1.85 -0.12
C GLU A 56 12.60 -2.73 -1.16
N ARG A 57 11.27 -2.80 -1.15
CA ARG A 57 10.53 -3.78 -1.95
C ARG A 57 10.54 -3.48 -3.45
N VAL A 58 10.53 -2.20 -3.82
CA VAL A 58 10.54 -1.80 -5.23
C VAL A 58 11.97 -1.64 -5.75
N GLY A 59 12.90 -1.17 -4.91
CA GLY A 59 14.32 -1.07 -5.28
C GLY A 59 14.97 -2.43 -5.54
N THR A 60 14.62 -3.46 -4.77
CA THR A 60 15.11 -4.84 -4.98
C THR A 60 14.55 -5.51 -6.25
N SER A 61 13.42 -5.01 -6.77
CA SER A 61 12.79 -5.58 -7.97
C SER A 61 13.44 -5.13 -9.30
N THR A 62 14.40 -4.19 -9.27
CA THR A 62 15.08 -3.65 -10.46
C THR A 62 16.52 -4.16 -10.64
N GLY A 63 16.94 -5.16 -9.87
CA GLY A 63 18.30 -5.71 -9.92
C GLY A 63 18.36 -7.21 -9.69
N THR A 64 17.76 -8.00 -10.56
CA THR A 64 18.19 -9.40 -10.76
C THR A 64 18.67 -9.54 -12.19
N SER A 65 19.91 -9.09 -12.40
CA SER A 65 20.78 -9.55 -13.48
C SER A 65 22.17 -9.69 -12.88
N GLY A 66 22.65 -10.92 -12.82
CA GLY A 66 24.05 -11.26 -12.51
C GLY A 66 24.30 -11.73 -11.07
N SER A 67 24.15 -13.04 -10.85
CA SER A 67 25.26 -13.95 -10.53
C SER A 67 24.79 -15.39 -10.71
#